data_AF-A0A960D455-F1
#
_entry.id   AF-A0A960D455-F1
#
_cell.length_a   1.000
_cell.length_b   1.000
_cell.length_c   1.000
_cell.angle_alpha   90.00
_cell.angle_beta   90.00
_cell.angle_gamma   90.00
#
_symmetry.space_group_name_H-M   'P 1'
#
loop_
_entity.id
_entity.type
_entity.pdbx_description
1 polymer ?
#
loop_
_entity_poly.entity_id
_entity_poly.type
_entity_poly.pdbx_seq_one_letter_code
_entity_poly.pdbx_strand_id
1 'polypeptide(L)' 'LVSVVAGECVTEDVIPPAMAGRMVAGTAEQVAERLKTEVFDAGVDGVIINMPGYVPGAITQVGEALRLMLA' A
#
# COMPACT_ATOMS: atom_id res chain seq x y z
N LEU A 1 -2.27 -11.31 -0.14
CA LEU A 1 -3.03 -10.25 0.54
C LEU A 1 -2.03 -9.37 1.27
N VAL A 2 -2.10 -8.05 1.10
CA VAL A 2 -1.20 -7.07 1.74
C VAL A 2 -2.05 -6.14 2.59
N SER A 3 -1.64 -5.91 3.84
CA SER A 3 -2.31 -4.92 4.68
C SER A 3 -1.70 -3.54 4.43
N VAL A 4 -2.54 -2.53 4.19
CA VAL A 4 -2.11 -1.18 3.80
C VAL A 4 -2.77 -0.14 4.70
N VAL A 5 -1.97 0.76 5.25
CA VAL A 5 -2.47 1.99 5.88
C VAL A 5 -1.92 3.17 5.10
N ALA A 6 -2.79 3.85 4.36
CA ALA A 6 -2.41 4.95 3.48
C ALA A 6 -2.87 6.30 4.03
N GLY A 7 -2.00 7.31 3.98
CA GLY A 7 -2.34 8.70 4.27
C GLY A 7 -1.12 9.62 4.30
N GLU A 8 -1.35 10.92 4.09
CA GLU A 8 -0.31 11.96 4.01
C GLU A 8 0.61 12.05 5.24
N CYS A 9 0.09 11.72 6.42
CA CYS A 9 0.84 11.76 7.68
C CYS A 9 1.10 10.37 8.27
N VAL A 10 1.00 9.32 7.45
CA VAL A 10 1.26 7.93 7.89
C VAL A 10 2.72 7.59 7.62
N THR A 11 3.39 7.03 8.62
CA THR A 11 4.75 6.49 8.52
C THR A 11 4.78 5.02 8.97
N GLU A 12 5.87 4.31 8.69
CA GLU A 12 6.03 2.90 9.09
C GLU A 12 5.97 2.67 10.61
N ASP A 13 6.15 3.72 11.43
CA ASP A 13 6.07 3.64 12.89
C ASP A 13 4.69 3.21 13.40
N VAL A 14 3.65 3.35 12.57
CA VAL A 14 2.29 2.86 12.92
C VAL A 14 2.17 1.35 12.81
N ILE A 15 3.14 0.67 12.19
CA ILE A 15 3.10 -0.78 11.99
C ILE A 15 3.50 -1.48 13.30
N PRO A 16 2.61 -2.29 13.90
CA PRO A 16 2.98 -3.08 15.06
C PRO A 16 4.13 -4.03 14.72
N PRO A 17 5.09 -4.29 15.63
CA PRO A 17 6.22 -5.19 15.36
C PRO A 17 5.79 -6.58 14.88
N ALA A 18 4.66 -7.08 15.39
CA ALA A 18 4.08 -8.34 14.96
C ALA A 18 3.70 -8.33 13.46
N MET A 19 3.34 -7.19 12.90
CA MET A 19 2.94 -7.01 11.49
C MET A 19 4.08 -6.53 10.58
N ALA A 20 5.31 -6.45 11.10
CA ALA A 20 6.48 -6.09 10.29
C ALA A 20 6.64 -7.06 9.10
N GLY A 21 6.94 -6.52 7.91
CA GLY A 21 7.13 -7.29 6.67
C GLY A 21 5.86 -7.83 6.01
N ARG A 22 4.68 -7.64 6.60
CA ARG A 22 3.38 -8.04 6.02
C ARG A 22 2.39 -6.88 5.88
N MET A 23 2.85 -5.68 6.21
CA MET A 23 2.06 -4.45 6.22
C MET A 23 2.88 -3.34 5.58
N VAL A 24 2.21 -2.49 4.80
CA VAL A 24 2.78 -1.31 4.15
C VAL A 24 2.05 -0.08 4.71
N ALA A 25 2.80 0.94 5.09
CA ALA A 25 2.23 2.18 5.61
C ALA A 25 2.99 3.38 5.02
N GLY A 26 2.25 4.42 4.62
CA GLY A 26 2.84 5.59 3.97
C GLY A 26 1.82 6.43 3.19
N THR A 27 2.31 7.34 2.34
CA THR A 27 1.47 8.03 1.35
C THR A 27 0.99 7.04 0.28
N ALA A 28 0.02 7.46 -0.54
CA ALA A 28 -0.49 6.62 -1.62
C ALA A 28 0.60 6.24 -2.64
N GLU A 29 1.50 7.17 -2.95
CA GLU A 29 2.64 6.97 -3.84
C GLU A 29 3.63 5.98 -3.24
N GLN A 30 4.00 6.15 -1.97
CA GLN A 30 4.92 5.23 -1.29
C GLN A 30 4.36 3.80 -1.23
N VAL A 31 3.07 3.67 -0.95
CA VAL A 31 2.36 2.38 -0.99
C VAL A 31 2.43 1.77 -2.40
N ALA A 32 2.16 2.57 -3.44
CA ALA A 32 2.19 2.11 -4.82
C ALA A 32 3.60 1.68 -5.26
N GLU A 33 4.65 2.44 -4.91
CA GLU A 33 6.04 2.08 -5.19
C GLU A 33 6.43 0.76 -4.54
N ARG A 34 6.01 0.57 -3.29
CA ARG A 34 6.29 -0.65 -2.54
C ARG A 34 5.59 -1.86 -3.15
N LEU A 35 4.32 -1.72 -3.51
CA LEU A 35 3.56 -2.78 -4.18
C LEU A 35 4.14 -3.09 -5.57
N LYS A 36 4.56 -2.08 -6.34
CA LYS A 36 5.28 -2.28 -7.61
C LYS A 36 6.52 -3.13 -7.39
N THR A 37 7.40 -2.71 -6.50
CA THR A 37 8.69 -3.36 -6.27
C THR A 37 8.55 -4.78 -5.72
N GLU A 38 7.67 -4.99 -4.73
CA GLU A 38 7.61 -6.25 -3.99
C GLU A 38 6.62 -7.27 -4.57
N VAL A 39 5.64 -6.82 -5.36
CA VAL A 39 4.59 -7.69 -5.89
C VAL A 39 4.69 -7.78 -7.41
N PHE A 40 4.53 -6.65 -8.11
CA PHE A 40 4.40 -6.65 -9.56
C PHE A 40 5.74 -6.94 -10.26
N ASP A 41 6.83 -6.29 -9.84
CA ASP A 41 8.18 -6.53 -10.35
C ASP A 41 8.70 -7.95 -9.98
N ALA A 42 8.09 -8.59 -8.97
CA ALA A 42 8.34 -9.99 -8.61
C ALA A 42 7.58 -11.00 -9.50
N GLY A 43 6.80 -10.52 -10.47
CA GLY A 43 6.05 -11.34 -11.43
C GLY A 43 4.66 -11.77 -10.95
N VAL A 44 4.10 -11.11 -9.92
CA VAL A 44 2.72 -11.35 -9.47
C VAL A 44 1.78 -10.38 -10.17
N ASP A 45 0.79 -10.91 -10.91
CA ASP A 45 -0.11 -10.12 -11.75
C ASP A 45 -1.24 -9.40 -10.99
N GLY A 46 -1.42 -9.70 -9.70
CA GLY A 46 -2.52 -9.12 -8.92
C GLY A 46 -2.35 -9.24 -7.42
N VAL A 47 -2.93 -8.28 -6.69
CA VAL A 47 -2.86 -8.21 -5.22
C VAL A 47 -4.21 -7.86 -4.63
N ILE A 48 -4.55 -8.51 -3.52
CA ILE A 48 -5.68 -8.13 -2.67
C ILE A 48 -5.14 -7.22 -1.57
N ILE A 49 -5.66 -5.99 -1.52
CA ILE A 49 -5.30 -5.00 -0.51
C ILE A 49 -6.34 -5.01 0.61
N ASN A 50 -5.89 -5.25 1.83
CA ASN A 50 -6.66 -5.07 3.05
C ASN A 50 -6.31 -3.69 3.63
N MET A 51 -7.28 -2.77 3.75
CA MET A 51 -7.06 -1.47 4.40
C MET A 51 -7.74 -1.47 5.77
N PRO A 52 -7.04 -1.84 6.86
CA PRO A 52 -7.62 -1.85 8.19
C PRO A 52 -7.87 -0.40 8.65
N GLY A 53 -9.15 -0.06 8.79
CA GLY A 53 -9.58 1.29 9.16
C GLY A 53 -10.07 2.10 7.95
N TYR A 54 -11.08 2.92 8.19
CA TYR A 54 -11.66 3.77 7.14
C TYR A 54 -10.95 5.12 7.09
N VAL A 55 -10.40 5.44 5.92
CA VAL A 55 -9.89 6.76 5.58
C VAL A 55 -10.59 7.23 4.30
N PRO A 56 -11.33 8.36 4.33
CA PRO A 56 -12.00 8.88 3.14
C PRO A 56 -11.00 9.08 1.99
N GLY A 57 -11.33 8.54 0.81
CA GLY A 57 -10.53 8.71 -0.41
C GLY A 57 -9.27 7.86 -0.52
N ALA A 58 -8.85 7.15 0.54
CA ALA A 58 -7.60 6.36 0.51
C ALA A 58 -7.58 5.29 -0.59
N ILE A 59 -8.71 4.59 -0.81
CA ILE A 59 -8.83 3.59 -1.88
C ILE A 59 -8.61 4.24 -3.25
N THR A 60 -9.25 5.39 -3.50
CA THR A 60 -9.09 6.13 -4.76
C THR A 60 -7.66 6.58 -4.97
N GLN A 61 -7.04 7.18 -3.95
CA GLN A 61 -5.65 7.67 -4.03
C GLN A 61 -4.66 6.54 -4.32
N VAL A 62 -4.73 5.43 -3.57
CA VAL A 62 -3.88 4.26 -3.80
C VAL A 62 -4.13 3.66 -5.19
N GLY A 63 -5.39 3.59 -5.62
CA GLY A 63 -5.75 3.07 -6.94
C GLY A 63 -5.22 3.94 -8.09
N GLU A 64 -5.29 5.26 -7.97
CA GLU A 64 -4.73 6.20 -8.96
C GLU A 64 -3.20 6.13 -8.99
N ALA A 65 -2.54 6.11 -7.84
CA ALA A 65 -1.09 5.96 -7.75
C ALA A 65 -0.61 4.64 -8.39
N LEU A 66 -1.26 3.52 -8.08
CA LEU A 66 -0.96 2.22 -8.72
C LEU A 66 -1.19 2.24 -10.23
N ARG A 67 -2.28 2.87 -10.69
CA ARG A 67 -2.57 2.98 -12.13
C ARG A 67 -1.46 3.73 -12.87
N LEU A 68 -0.94 4.81 -12.30
CA LEU A 68 0.14 5.58 -12.92
C LEU A 68 1.46 4.81 -12.98
N MET A 69 1.72 3.92 -12.02
CA MET A 69 2.97 3.15 -11.92
C MET A 69 2.98 1.85 -12.72
N LEU A 70 1.81 1.30 -13.02
CA LEU A 70 1.65 0.03 -13.75
C LEU A 70 1.25 0.22 -15.23
N ALA A 71 0.99 1.47 -15.64
CA ALA A 71 0.72 1.84 -17.03
C ALA A 71 2.02 1.92 -17.85
#